data_AF-A0A1H1FK72-F1
#
_entry.id   AF-A0A1H1FK72-F1
#
_cell.length_a   1.000
_cell.length_b   1.000
_cell.length_c   1.000
_cell.angle_alpha   90.00
_cell.angle_beta   90.00
_cell.angle_gamma   90.00
#
_symmetry.space_group_name_H-M   'P 1'
#
loop_
_entity.id
_entity.type
_entity.pdbx_description
1 polymer ?
#
loop_
_entity_poly.entity_id
_entity_poly.type
_entity_poly.pdbx_seq_one_letter_code
_entity_poly.pdbx_strand_id
1 'polypeptide(L)' 'MPLGDIAGEALGGVFRFIARMVFEIVVEIVLHGTGVLILRMLRPKHEPGETAAVLTGLVFWIAMVALGVWIYRATG' A
#
# COMPACT_ATOMS: atom_id res chain seq x y z
N MET A 1 -2.20 -36.42 -18.72
CA MET A 1 -1.35 -35.30 -18.30
C MET A 1 -0.72 -35.67 -16.96
N PRO A 2 0.58 -35.45 -16.76
CA PRO A 2 1.25 -35.76 -15.50
C PRO A 2 0.62 -34.94 -14.37
N LEU A 3 0.33 -35.56 -13.22
CA LEU A 3 -0.24 -34.87 -12.05
C LEU A 3 0.61 -33.67 -11.58
N GLY A 4 1.91 -33.69 -11.87
CA GLY A 4 2.84 -32.59 -11.55
C GLY A 4 2.54 -31.28 -12.28
N ASP A 5 2.09 -31.33 -13.54
CA ASP A 5 1.82 -30.12 -14.33
C ASP A 5 0.55 -29.41 -13.81
N ILE A 6 -0.47 -30.20 -13.47
CA ILE A 6 -1.74 -29.70 -12.90
C ILE A 6 -1.50 -29.08 -11.52
N ALA A 7 -0.68 -29.72 -10.68
CA ALA A 7 -0.32 -29.19 -9.37
C ALA A 7 0.48 -27.88 -9.47
N GLY A 8 1.40 -27.78 -10.44
CA GLY A 8 2.20 -26.59 -10.69
C GLY A 8 1.35 -25.37 -11.08
N GLU A 9 0.43 -25.53 -12.03
CA GLU A 9 -0.48 -24.45 -12.44
C GLU A 9 -1.41 -24.01 -11.31
N ALA A 10 -1.99 -24.96 -10.58
CA ALA A 10 -2.87 -24.67 -9.45
C ALA A 10 -2.14 -23.91 -8.34
N LEU A 11 -0.92 -24.34 -7.98
CA LEU A 11 -0.09 -23.68 -6.97
C LEU A 11 0.33 -22.27 -7.40
N GLY A 12 0.66 -22.07 -8.68
CA GLY A 12 0.96 -20.75 -9.23
C GLY A 12 -0.23 -19.79 -9.12
N GLY A 13 -1.43 -20.27 -9.42
CA GLY A 13 -2.67 -19.50 -9.28
C GLY A 13 -2.95 -19.11 -7.83
N VAL A 14 -2.84 -20.06 -6.89
CA VAL A 14 -3.02 -19.82 -5.45
C VAL A 14 -2.00 -18.83 -4.92
N PHE A 15 -0.72 -18.99 -5.28
CA PHE A 15 0.33 -18.06 -4.85
C PHE A 15 0.08 -16.64 -5.35
N ARG A 16 -0.32 -16.47 -6.62
CA ARG A 16 -0.66 -15.16 -7.18
C ARG A 16 -1.85 -14.52 -6.46
N PHE A 17 -2.87 -15.32 -6.12
CA PHE A 17 -4.02 -14.85 -5.37
C PHE A 17 -3.63 -14.37 -3.97
N ILE A 18 -2.84 -15.17 -3.24
CA ILE A 18 -2.33 -14.81 -1.90
C ILE A 18 -1.48 -13.54 -1.99
N ALA A 19 -0.52 -13.48 -2.91
CA ALA A 19 0.35 -12.32 -3.08
C ALA A 19 -0.46 -11.04 -3.38
N ARG A 20 -1.49 -11.13 -4.22
CA ARG A 20 -2.39 -10.02 -4.49
C ARG A 20 -3.15 -9.58 -3.25
N MET A 21 -3.70 -10.52 -2.48
CA MET A 21 -4.44 -10.21 -1.25
C MET A 21 -3.54 -9.55 -0.20
N VAL A 22 -2.33 -10.08 0.01
CA VAL A 22 -1.35 -9.48 0.93
C VAL A 22 -0.99 -8.07 0.45
N PHE A 23 -0.76 -7.88 -0.85
CA PHE A 23 -0.47 -6.57 -1.41
C PHE A 23 -1.61 -5.58 -1.19
N GLU A 24 -2.87 -5.97 -1.46
CA GLU A 24 -4.04 -5.13 -1.24
C GLU A 24 -4.17 -4.70 0.23
N ILE A 25 -4.01 -5.65 1.18
CA ILE A 25 -4.06 -5.37 2.62
C ILE A 25 -2.92 -4.44 3.04
N VAL A 26 -1.70 -4.70 2.57
CA VAL A 26 -0.54 -3.86 2.89
C VAL A 26 -0.73 -2.45 2.36
N VAL A 27 -1.17 -2.30 1.10
CA VAL A 27 -1.44 -0.99 0.51
C VAL A 27 -2.53 -0.25 1.28
N GLU A 28 -3.61 -0.92 1.66
CA GLU A 28 -4.67 -0.32 2.46
C GLU A 28 -4.15 0.16 3.82
N ILE A 29 -3.45 -0.70 4.58
CA ILE A 29 -2.88 -0.35 5.88
C ILE A 29 -1.89 0.82 5.74
N VAL A 30 -1.02 0.77 4.73
CA VAL A 30 0.00 1.79 4.49
C VAL A 30 -0.63 3.12 4.07
N LEU A 31 -1.61 3.13 3.18
CA LEU A 31 -2.26 4.36 2.73
C LEU A 31 -3.24 4.87 3.79
N HIS A 32 -4.29 4.10 4.09
CA HIS A 32 -5.33 4.50 5.02
C HIS A 32 -4.76 4.71 6.43
N GLY A 33 -3.97 3.78 6.95
CA GLY A 33 -3.40 3.88 8.30
C GLY A 33 -2.49 5.10 8.47
N THR A 34 -1.64 5.40 7.49
CA THR A 34 -0.81 6.62 7.51
C THR A 34 -1.66 7.88 7.48
N GLY A 35 -2.70 7.91 6.65
CA GLY A 35 -3.62 9.03 6.59
C GLY A 35 -4.40 9.27 7.89
N VAL A 36 -4.90 8.19 8.50
CA VAL A 36 -5.54 8.25 9.83
C VAL A 36 -4.58 8.80 10.86
N LEU A 37 -3.32 8.33 10.88
CA LEU A 37 -2.32 8.79 11.84
C LEU A 37 -2.04 10.29 11.68
N ILE A 38 -1.82 10.74 10.44
CA ILE A 38 -1.58 12.16 10.13
C ILE A 38 -2.79 13.01 10.53
N LEU A 39 -3.99 12.61 10.13
CA LEU A 39 -5.21 13.38 10.45
C LEU A 39 -5.50 13.41 11.95
N ARG A 40 -5.26 12.32 12.68
CA ARG A 40 -5.38 12.31 14.15
C ARG A 40 -4.34 13.22 14.81
N MET A 41 -3.13 13.30 14.27
CA MET A 41 -2.09 14.18 14.78
C MET A 41 -2.43 15.66 14.54
N LEU A 42 -2.95 16.00 13.35
CA LEU A 42 -3.25 17.38 12.97
C LEU A 42 -4.61 17.87 13.49
N ARG A 43 -5.59 16.98 13.61
CA ARG A 43 -6.95 17.27 14.07
C ARG A 43 -7.41 16.26 15.13
N PRO A 44 -6.79 16.23 16.31
CA PRO A 44 -7.04 15.19 17.33
C PRO A 44 -8.48 15.17 17.86
N LYS A 45 -9.23 16.26 17.73
CA LYS A 45 -10.64 16.37 18.15
C LYS A 45 -11.65 15.92 17.09
N HIS A 46 -11.19 15.58 15.88
CA HIS A 46 -12.05 15.15 14.79
C HIS A 46 -11.70 13.73 14.40
N GLU A 47 -12.72 12.89 14.27
CA GLU A 47 -12.54 11.55 13.73
C GLU A 47 -12.24 11.65 12.22
N PRO A 48 -11.12 11.07 11.74
CA PRO A 48 -10.81 11.10 10.32
C PRO A 48 -11.86 10.33 9.52
N GLY A 49 -12.48 10.98 8.55
CA GLY A 49 -13.32 10.29 7.58
C GLY A 49 -12.48 9.36 6.69
N GLU A 50 -13.06 8.24 6.27
CA GLU A 50 -12.40 7.20 5.48
C GLU A 50 -11.73 7.77 4.20
N THR A 51 -12.51 8.49 3.38
CA THR A 51 -11.99 9.14 2.17
C THR A 51 -10.86 10.12 2.47
N ALA A 52 -10.99 10.90 3.55
CA ALA A 52 -9.98 11.87 3.94
C ALA A 52 -8.68 11.19 4.36
N ALA A 53 -8.77 10.08 5.10
CA ALA A 53 -7.62 9.28 5.49
C ALA A 53 -6.91 8.68 4.26
N VAL A 54 -7.64 8.01 3.37
CA VAL A 54 -7.05 7.44 2.15
C VAL A 54 -6.35 8.51 1.31
N LEU A 55 -6.99 9.66 1.08
CA LEU A 55 -6.40 10.76 0.32
C LEU A 55 -5.17 11.35 1.00
N THR A 56 -5.21 11.53 2.33
CA THR A 56 -4.08 12.07 3.09
C THR A 56 -2.87 11.14 3.02
N GLY A 57 -3.07 9.84 3.22
CA GLY A 57 -2.01 8.84 3.10
C GLY A 57 -1.43 8.75 1.69
N LEU A 58 -2.28 8.79 0.67
CA LEU A 58 -1.87 8.81 -0.73
C LEU A 58 -0.98 10.01 -1.04
N VAL A 59 -1.41 11.22 -0.63
CA VAL A 59 -0.63 12.45 -0.83
C VAL A 59 0.72 12.38 -0.10
N PHE A 60 0.74 11.87 1.13
CA PHE A 60 1.97 11.68 1.89
C PHE A 60 2.97 10.77 1.18
N TRP A 61 2.51 9.61 0.70
CA TRP A 61 3.40 8.65 0.03
C TRP A 61 3.86 9.14 -1.35
N ILE A 62 3.01 9.82 -2.12
CA ILE A 62 3.43 10.48 -3.37
C ILE A 62 4.52 11.52 -3.08
N ALA A 63 4.34 12.34 -2.06
CA ALA A 63 5.33 13.34 -1.66
C ALA A 63 6.65 12.70 -1.20
N MET A 64 6.60 11.59 -0.46
CA MET A 64 7.80 10.85 -0.03
C MET A 64 8.57 10.24 -1.19
N VAL A 65 7.88 9.61 -2.15
CA VAL A 65 8.51 9.08 -3.36
C VAL A 65 9.12 10.21 -4.20
N ALA A 66 8.37 11.30 -4.40
CA ALA A 66 8.87 12.46 -5.13
C ALA A 66 10.12 13.07 -4.47
N LEU A 67 10.12 13.20 -3.14
CA LEU A 67 11.27 13.68 -2.37
C LEU A 67 12.46 12.74 -2.51
N GLY A 68 12.25 11.42 -2.40
CA GLY A 68 13.30 10.43 -2.57
C GLY A 68 13.94 10.47 -3.96
N VAL A 69 13.12 10.59 -5.02
CA VAL A 69 13.60 10.77 -6.40
C VAL A 69 14.38 12.08 -6.56
N TRP A 70 13.89 13.16 -5.96
CA TRP A 70 14.58 14.45 -6.02
C TRP A 70 15.95 14.39 -5.34
N ILE A 71 16.03 13.80 -4.13
CA ILE A 71 17.29 13.60 -3.40
C ILE A 71 18.25 12.73 -4.22
N TYR A 72 17.76 11.58 -4.73
CA TYR A 72 18.58 10.68 -5.54
C TYR A 72 19.18 11.38 -6.78
N ARG A 73 18.41 12.25 -7.44
CA ARG A 73 18.88 13.06 -8.57
C ARG A 73 19.82 14.20 -8.18
N ALA A 74 19.74 14.67 -6.94
CA ALA A 74 20.61 15.72 -6.44
C ALA A 74 21.96 15.19 -5.94
N THR A 75 22.04 13.89 -5.59
CA THR A 75 23.23 13.27 -5.01
C THR A 75 23.92 12.23 -5.89
N GLY A 76 23.25 11.73 -6.95
CA GLY A 76 23.81 10.82 -7.95
C GLY A 76 24.21 11.53 -9.23
#